data_AF-A0A1G5AMW1-F1
#
_entry.id   AF-A0A1G5AMW1-F1
#
_cell.length_a   1.000
_cell.length_b   1.000
_cell.length_c   1.000
_cell.angle_alpha   90.00
_cell.angle_beta   90.00
_cell.angle_gamma   90.00
#
_symmetry.space_group_name_H-M   'P 1'
#
loop_
_entity.id
_entity.type
_entity.pdbx_description
1 polymer ?
#
loop_
_entity_poly.entity_id
_entity_poly.type
_entity_poly.pdbx_seq_one_letter_code
_entity_poly.pdbx_strand_id
1 'polypeptide(L)'
;MTNEELILQKLEKLDRLEEQLAPIIQGHKARTELMADLSPLGRQAAHLVTRGLQEVETSFQADDVLDLLTMVARNTRNFSYALRQFESLLDFMKDMAPLMKSTVPKLVSYLDTLDQRGVFRVLKIWMVDFREKIAANYGPEESEEIIDGIVAFIGLAKTLSDPKAVEFLTRAAALPGMVDLDNAPKVGPAGLAMASFSDEMKEGLGVVVELTKALGKLKETEGE
;
A
#
# COMPACT_ATOMS: atom_id res chain seq x y z
N MET A 1 14.56 40.41 -90.87
CA MET A 1 15.19 40.08 -89.59
C MET A 1 16.58 39.58 -89.88
N THR A 2 17.58 40.32 -89.43
CA THR A 2 18.99 40.13 -89.76
C THR A 2 19.60 39.09 -88.80
N ASN A 3 20.60 38.32 -89.25
CA ASN A 3 21.19 37.22 -88.45
C ASN A 3 21.67 37.65 -87.04
N GLU A 4 22.03 38.92 -86.86
CA GLU A 4 22.42 39.49 -85.58
C GLU A 4 21.26 39.55 -84.56
N GLU A 5 20.03 39.84 -85.00
CA GLU A 5 18.84 39.83 -84.13
C GLU A 5 18.52 38.42 -83.64
N LEU A 6 18.78 37.40 -84.48
CA LEU A 6 18.56 36.01 -84.13
C LEU A 6 19.59 35.50 -83.12
N ILE A 7 20.84 35.98 -83.22
CA ILE A 7 21.91 35.67 -82.26
C ILE A 7 21.63 36.34 -80.93
N LEU A 8 21.22 37.61 -80.92
CA LEU A 8 20.84 38.34 -79.71
C LEU A 8 19.64 37.68 -79.01
N GLN A 9 18.62 37.26 -79.76
CA GLN A 9 17.47 36.57 -79.18
C GLN A 9 17.83 35.19 -78.61
N LYS A 10 18.80 34.48 -79.21
CA LYS A 10 19.29 33.21 -78.66
C LYS A 10 20.13 33.41 -77.40
N LEU A 11 20.97 34.44 -77.35
CA LEU A 11 21.74 34.80 -76.15
C LEU A 11 20.81 35.19 -74.99
N GLU A 12 19.79 36.01 -75.25
CA GLU A 12 18.81 36.39 -74.24
C GLU A 12 18.01 35.18 -73.71
N LYS A 13 17.69 34.20 -74.58
CA LYS A 13 17.04 32.95 -74.16
C LYS A 13 17.98 32.06 -73.34
N LEU A 14 19.27 32.04 -73.64
CA LEU A 14 20.27 31.30 -72.86
C LEU A 14 20.48 31.91 -71.48
N ASP A 15 20.63 33.23 -71.39
CA ASP A 15 20.76 33.93 -70.09
C ASP A 15 19.53 33.69 -69.21
N ARG A 16 18.33 33.71 -69.81
CA ARG A 16 17.07 33.49 -69.09
C ARG A 16 16.86 32.03 -68.66
N LEU A 17 17.47 31.08 -69.36
CA LEU A 17 17.50 29.67 -68.95
C LEU A 17 18.53 29.45 -67.83
N GLU A 18 19.67 30.12 -67.89
CA GLU A 18 20.71 30.06 -66.86
C GLU A 18 20.23 30.67 -65.53
N GLU A 19 19.50 31.79 -65.59
CA GLU A 19 18.90 32.43 -64.42
C GLU A 19 17.81 31.56 -63.77
N GLN A 20 17.05 30.79 -64.56
CA GLN A 20 16.05 29.83 -64.05
C GLN A 20 16.66 28.52 -63.53
N LEU A 21 17.82 28.11 -64.06
CA LEU A 21 18.53 26.90 -63.64
C LEU A 21 19.46 27.13 -62.43
N ALA A 22 19.90 28.37 -62.19
CA ALA A 22 20.74 28.74 -61.05
C ALA A 22 20.21 28.27 -59.68
N PRO A 23 18.93 28.51 -59.29
CA PRO A 23 18.40 28.03 -58.01
C PRO A 23 18.28 26.50 -57.93
N ILE A 24 18.06 25.83 -59.07
CA ILE A 24 17.98 24.37 -59.14
C ILE A 24 19.37 23.75 -58.92
N ILE A 25 20.40 24.31 -59.56
CA ILE A 25 21.80 23.88 -59.40
C ILE A 25 22.29 24.13 -57.97
N GLN A 26 21.91 25.26 -57.35
CA GLN A 26 22.21 25.52 -55.93
C GLN A 26 21.55 24.50 -54.99
N GLY A 27 20.30 24.12 -55.25
CA GLY A 27 19.61 23.05 -54.50
C GLY A 27 20.29 21.68 -54.64
N HIS A 28 20.84 21.38 -55.82
CA HIS A 28 21.65 20.16 -56.02
C HIS A 28 22.99 20.21 -55.29
N LYS A 29 23.69 21.35 -55.28
CA LYS A 29 24.93 21.51 -54.51
C LYS A 29 24.71 21.35 -53.02
N ALA A 30 23.70 22.01 -52.45
CA ALA A 30 23.38 21.92 -51.02
C ALA A 30 23.05 20.48 -50.59
N ARG A 31 22.34 19.71 -51.44
CA ARG A 31 22.10 18.28 -51.19
C ARG A 31 23.37 17.45 -51.33
N THR A 32 24.23 17.78 -52.30
CA THR A 32 25.49 17.06 -52.52
C THR A 32 26.47 17.31 -51.37
N GLU A 33 26.54 18.53 -50.85
CA GLU A 33 27.34 18.90 -49.67
C GLU A 33 26.79 18.24 -48.41
N LEU A 34 25.47 18.29 -48.17
CA LEU A 34 24.86 17.58 -47.04
C LEU A 34 25.10 16.06 -47.12
N MET A 35 25.03 15.47 -48.32
CA MET A 35 25.34 14.06 -48.53
C MET A 35 26.83 13.78 -48.36
N ALA A 36 27.71 14.68 -48.78
CA ALA A 36 29.16 14.56 -48.59
C ALA A 36 29.56 14.66 -47.12
N ASP A 37 28.89 15.52 -46.34
CA ASP A 37 29.11 15.73 -44.92
C ASP A 37 28.50 14.61 -44.06
N LEU A 38 27.35 14.05 -44.48
CA LEU A 38 26.73 12.90 -43.84
C LEU A 38 27.42 11.58 -44.21
N SER A 39 28.11 11.50 -45.34
CA SER A 39 28.84 10.31 -45.80
C SER A 39 29.88 9.79 -44.76
N PRO A 40 30.75 10.62 -44.18
CA PRO A 40 31.68 10.18 -43.13
C PRO A 40 30.99 9.83 -41.82
N LEU A 41 29.94 10.58 -41.42
CA LEU A 41 29.14 10.27 -40.23
C LEU A 41 28.41 8.93 -40.35
N GLY A 42 27.85 8.63 -41.52
CA GLY A 42 27.21 7.35 -41.82
C GLY A 42 28.21 6.19 -41.78
N ARG A 43 29.42 6.38 -42.33
CA ARG A 43 30.50 5.39 -42.23
C ARG A 43 30.95 5.15 -40.79
N GLN A 44 31.06 6.20 -39.98
CA GLN A 44 31.43 6.09 -38.57
C GLN A 44 30.33 5.42 -37.73
N ALA A 45 29.07 5.77 -37.95
CA ALA A 45 27.93 5.13 -37.30
C ALA A 45 27.85 3.63 -37.67
N ALA A 46 28.04 3.30 -38.95
CA ALA A 46 28.10 1.91 -39.39
C ALA A 46 29.22 1.14 -38.68
N HIS A 47 30.42 1.73 -38.56
CA HIS A 47 31.52 1.10 -37.85
C HIS A 47 31.29 0.94 -36.34
N LEU A 48 30.66 1.92 -35.68
CA LEU A 48 30.33 1.85 -34.26
C LEU A 48 29.27 0.78 -33.98
N VAL A 49 28.26 0.67 -34.85
CA VAL A 49 27.27 -0.41 -34.80
C VAL A 49 27.98 -1.74 -35.03
N THR A 50 28.78 -1.91 -36.08
CA THR A 50 29.52 -3.18 -36.31
C THR A 50 30.41 -3.58 -35.13
N ARG A 51 31.09 -2.63 -34.48
CA ARG A 51 31.94 -2.92 -33.31
C ARG A 51 31.12 -3.25 -32.06
N GLY A 52 30.02 -2.54 -31.80
CA GLY A 52 29.12 -2.86 -30.68
C GLY A 52 28.37 -4.19 -30.88
N LEU A 53 28.12 -4.56 -32.14
CA LEU A 53 27.49 -5.83 -32.50
C LEU A 53 28.45 -7.03 -32.46
N GLN A 54 29.76 -6.81 -32.59
CA GLN A 54 30.76 -7.86 -32.33
C GLN A 54 30.81 -8.30 -30.87
N GLU A 55 30.31 -7.48 -29.95
CA GLU A 55 30.26 -7.77 -28.50
C GLU A 55 28.97 -8.52 -28.10
N VAL A 56 27.97 -8.59 -29.00
CA VAL A 56 26.68 -9.29 -28.79
C VAL A 56 26.65 -10.56 -29.65
N GLU A 57 27.21 -11.63 -29.11
CA GLU A 57 27.84 -12.71 -29.89
C GLU A 57 26.92 -13.66 -30.69
N THR A 58 25.57 -13.54 -30.79
CA THR A 58 24.83 -14.55 -31.60
C THR A 58 23.44 -14.25 -32.16
N SER A 59 22.81 -13.09 -31.93
CA SER A 59 21.39 -12.94 -32.30
C SER A 59 20.99 -11.58 -32.85
N PHE A 60 21.95 -10.80 -33.37
CA PHE A 60 21.66 -9.46 -33.88
C PHE A 60 22.13 -9.35 -35.34
N GLN A 61 21.22 -9.58 -36.28
CA GLN A 61 21.47 -9.44 -37.71
C GLN A 61 21.20 -7.99 -38.14
N ALA A 62 21.88 -7.53 -39.19
CA ALA A 62 21.63 -6.21 -39.75
C ALA A 62 20.17 -6.03 -40.21
N ASP A 63 19.53 -7.13 -40.62
CA ASP A 63 18.12 -7.18 -40.99
C ASP A 63 17.19 -6.91 -39.79
N ASP A 64 17.55 -7.35 -38.58
CA ASP A 64 16.77 -7.07 -37.37
C ASP A 64 16.71 -5.57 -37.07
N VAL A 65 17.80 -4.83 -37.37
CA VAL A 65 17.84 -3.37 -37.23
C VAL A 65 16.91 -2.70 -38.22
N LEU A 66 16.93 -3.14 -39.48
CA LEU A 66 16.06 -2.61 -40.52
C LEU A 66 14.59 -2.92 -40.23
N ASP A 67 14.29 -4.09 -39.69
CA ASP A 67 12.95 -4.50 -39.28
C ASP A 67 12.47 -3.70 -38.06
N LEU A 68 13.33 -3.45 -37.07
CA LEU A 68 13.02 -2.57 -35.94
C LEU A 68 12.78 -1.13 -36.39
N LEU A 69 13.62 -0.59 -37.27
CA LEU A 69 13.43 0.76 -37.82
C LEU A 69 12.12 0.85 -38.61
N THR A 70 11.82 -0.18 -39.41
CA THR A 70 10.55 -0.29 -40.15
C THR A 70 9.37 -0.41 -39.20
N MET A 71 9.49 -1.18 -38.12
CA MET A 71 8.46 -1.35 -37.10
C MET A 71 8.20 -0.04 -36.36
N VAL A 72 9.24 0.71 -35.98
CA VAL A 72 9.13 2.02 -35.35
C VAL A 72 8.50 3.02 -36.31
N ALA A 73 8.97 3.07 -37.57
CA ALA A 73 8.42 3.95 -38.60
C ALA A 73 6.94 3.66 -38.86
N ARG A 74 6.57 2.38 -39.01
CA ARG A 74 5.18 1.94 -39.23
C ARG A 74 4.28 2.20 -38.02
N ASN A 75 4.84 2.10 -36.80
CA ASN A 75 4.11 2.32 -35.55
C ASN A 75 4.42 3.66 -34.89
N THR A 76 4.88 4.67 -35.64
CA THR A 76 5.31 5.97 -35.11
C THR A 76 4.25 6.61 -34.22
N ARG A 77 2.97 6.44 -34.54
CA ARG A 77 1.85 6.95 -33.73
C ARG A 77 1.76 6.27 -32.36
N ASN A 78 1.92 4.96 -32.29
CA ASN A 78 1.88 4.21 -31.03
C ASN A 78 3.12 4.49 -30.19
N PHE A 79 4.29 4.59 -30.82
CA PHE A 79 5.53 4.95 -30.15
C PHE A 79 5.49 6.38 -29.61
N SER A 80 5.00 7.33 -30.41
CA SER A 80 4.77 8.70 -29.96
C SER A 80 3.76 8.78 -28.81
N TYR A 81 2.71 7.95 -28.82
CA TYR A 81 1.76 7.89 -27.72
C TYR A 81 2.42 7.34 -26.45
N ALA A 82 3.17 6.25 -26.55
CA ALA A 82 3.90 5.68 -25.43
C ALA A 82 4.92 6.67 -24.84
N LEU A 83 5.66 7.39 -25.68
CA LEU A 83 6.60 8.43 -25.23
C LEU A 83 5.88 9.56 -24.48
N ARG A 84 4.71 10.01 -24.96
CA ARG A 84 3.90 11.01 -24.24
C ARG A 84 3.36 10.46 -22.91
N GLN A 85 3.03 9.18 -22.84
CA GLN A 85 2.65 8.56 -21.56
C GLN A 85 3.83 8.46 -20.60
N PHE A 86 5.03 8.13 -21.10
CA PHE A 86 6.25 8.17 -20.29
C PHE A 86 6.54 9.58 -19.78
N GLU A 87 6.34 10.62 -20.60
CA GLU A 87 6.44 12.02 -20.16
C GLU A 87 5.46 12.31 -19.02
N SER A 88 4.20 11.90 -19.15
CA SER A 88 3.19 12.04 -18.09
C SER A 88 3.55 11.28 -16.81
N LEU A 89 4.14 10.07 -16.92
CA LEU A 89 4.61 9.31 -15.76
C LEU A 89 5.81 9.99 -15.09
N LEU A 90 6.74 10.53 -15.88
CA LEU A 90 7.88 11.27 -15.37
C LEU A 90 7.44 12.55 -14.66
N ASP A 91 6.46 13.26 -15.21
CA ASP A 91 5.89 14.46 -14.58
C ASP A 91 5.15 14.11 -13.29
N PHE A 92 4.32 13.06 -13.30
CA PHE A 92 3.72 12.53 -12.07
C PHE A 92 4.78 12.15 -11.02
N MET A 93 5.87 11.49 -11.43
CA MET A 93 6.97 11.13 -10.52
C MET A 93 7.69 12.37 -9.98
N LYS A 94 7.90 13.42 -10.79
CA LYS A 94 8.46 14.70 -10.34
C LYS A 94 7.55 15.37 -9.32
N ASP A 95 6.23 15.33 -9.55
CA ASP A 95 5.23 15.91 -8.65
C ASP A 95 5.11 15.12 -7.34
N MET A 96 5.22 13.79 -7.40
CA MET A 96 5.16 12.89 -6.25
C MET A 96 6.47 12.83 -5.45
N ALA A 97 7.62 13.05 -6.09
CA ALA A 97 8.93 13.01 -5.42
C ALA A 97 9.02 13.88 -4.15
N PRO A 98 8.59 15.15 -4.12
CA PRO A 98 8.60 15.95 -2.89
C PRO A 98 7.65 15.40 -1.81
N LEU A 99 6.47 14.90 -2.21
CA LEU A 99 5.54 14.26 -1.28
C LEU A 99 6.18 13.02 -0.64
N MET A 100 6.78 12.15 -1.45
CA MET A 100 7.49 10.96 -0.99
C MET A 100 8.65 11.31 -0.06
N LYS A 101 9.46 12.34 -0.38
CA LYS A 101 10.53 12.81 0.51
C LYS A 101 10.04 13.21 1.91
N SER A 102 8.81 13.71 2.03
CA SER A 102 8.22 14.08 3.31
C SER A 102 7.45 12.94 4.00
N THR A 103 6.81 12.07 3.22
CA THR A 103 5.92 11.01 3.70
C THR A 103 6.67 9.74 4.04
N VAL A 104 7.70 9.36 3.27
CA VAL A 104 8.50 8.16 3.52
C VAL A 104 9.16 8.21 4.90
N PRO A 105 9.84 9.29 5.32
CA PRO A 105 10.42 9.36 6.67
C PRO A 105 9.36 9.28 7.78
N LYS A 106 8.19 9.88 7.58
CA LYS A 106 7.07 9.80 8.54
C LYS A 106 6.56 8.37 8.66
N LEU A 107 6.34 7.69 7.53
CA LEU A 107 5.95 6.29 7.51
C LEU A 107 7.00 5.41 8.19
N VAL A 108 8.29 5.60 7.88
CA VAL A 108 9.38 4.86 8.52
C VAL A 108 9.38 5.11 10.04
N SER A 109 9.26 6.36 10.49
CA SER A 109 9.20 6.68 11.92
C SER A 109 7.98 6.09 12.62
N TYR A 110 6.84 6.04 11.93
CA TYR A 110 5.61 5.45 12.44
C TYR A 110 5.74 3.94 12.56
N LEU A 111 6.25 3.27 11.51
CA LEU A 111 6.53 1.84 11.52
C LEU A 111 7.57 1.48 12.60
N ASP A 112 8.62 2.28 12.74
CA ASP A 112 9.62 2.09 13.81
C ASP A 112 9.00 2.22 15.20
N THR A 113 8.11 3.21 15.40
CA THR A 113 7.36 3.36 16.65
C THR A 113 6.47 2.15 16.92
N LEU A 114 5.81 1.61 15.89
CA LEU A 114 5.00 0.39 16.02
C LEU A 114 5.87 -0.82 16.38
N ASP A 115 7.06 -0.94 15.81
CA ASP A 115 7.98 -2.03 16.09
C ASP A 115 8.59 -1.95 17.50
N GLN A 116 9.00 -0.75 17.93
CA GLN A 116 9.48 -0.48 19.28
C GLN A 116 8.43 -0.81 20.34
N ARG A 117 7.16 -0.40 20.10
CA ARG A 117 6.01 -0.77 20.94
C ARG A 117 5.65 -2.25 20.86
N GLY A 118 6.27 -3.01 19.96
CA GLY A 118 6.05 -4.44 19.78
C GLY A 118 4.72 -4.78 19.11
N VAL A 119 4.08 -3.81 18.44
CA VAL A 119 2.79 -4.02 17.77
C VAL A 119 2.92 -5.09 16.69
N PHE A 120 4.02 -5.11 15.93
CA PHE A 120 4.27 -6.18 14.94
C PHE A 120 4.49 -7.55 15.58
N ARG A 121 5.13 -7.61 16.76
CA ARG A 121 5.30 -8.87 17.49
C ARG A 121 3.95 -9.42 17.95
N VAL A 122 3.10 -8.57 18.53
CA VAL A 122 1.74 -8.95 18.93
C VAL A 122 0.91 -9.38 17.73
N LEU A 123 1.00 -8.65 16.62
CA LEU A 123 0.28 -8.98 15.38
C LEU A 123 0.72 -10.32 14.80
N LYS A 124 2.03 -10.59 14.78
CA LYS A 124 2.58 -11.88 14.34
C LYS A 124 2.09 -13.02 15.22
N ILE A 125 2.10 -12.84 16.54
CA ILE A 125 1.60 -13.85 17.48
C ILE A 125 0.14 -14.17 17.18
N TRP A 126 -0.71 -13.15 16.99
CA TRP A 126 -2.12 -13.36 16.70
C TRP A 126 -2.40 -13.97 15.33
N MET A 127 -1.69 -13.55 14.28
CA MET A 127 -1.94 -14.01 12.92
C MET A 127 -1.32 -15.37 12.60
N VAL A 128 -0.15 -15.67 13.18
CA VAL A 128 0.67 -16.83 12.79
C VAL A 128 0.82 -17.77 13.96
N ASP A 129 1.52 -17.36 15.03
CA ASP A 129 1.92 -18.29 16.08
C ASP A 129 0.73 -18.90 16.83
N PHE A 130 -0.33 -18.13 17.04
CA PHE A 130 -1.56 -18.59 17.68
C PHE A 130 -2.27 -19.63 16.81
N ARG A 131 -2.39 -19.38 15.50
CA ARG A 131 -2.99 -20.32 14.55
C ARG A 131 -2.16 -21.59 14.39
N GLU A 132 -0.84 -21.45 14.33
CA GLU A 132 0.08 -22.59 14.26
C GLU A 132 -0.01 -23.45 15.52
N LYS A 133 -0.05 -22.83 16.71
CA LYS A 133 -0.22 -23.55 17.98
C LYS A 133 -1.58 -24.23 18.11
N ILE A 134 -2.64 -23.65 17.56
CA ILE A 134 -3.94 -24.31 17.49
C ILE A 134 -3.85 -25.51 16.55
N ALA A 135 -3.41 -25.31 15.31
CA ALA A 135 -3.32 -26.37 14.31
C ALA A 135 -2.35 -27.51 14.69
N ALA A 136 -1.31 -27.23 15.47
CA ALA A 136 -0.34 -28.23 15.92
C ALA A 136 -0.84 -29.10 17.09
N ASN A 137 -1.76 -28.58 17.91
CA ASN A 137 -2.21 -29.27 19.12
C ASN A 137 -3.67 -29.73 19.06
N TYR A 138 -4.46 -29.21 18.11
CA TYR A 138 -5.89 -29.44 18.03
C TYR A 138 -6.31 -29.69 16.58
N GLY A 139 -7.24 -30.62 16.39
CA GLY A 139 -7.82 -30.94 15.09
C GLY A 139 -8.70 -29.80 14.54
N PRO A 140 -9.22 -29.95 13.31
CA PRO A 140 -10.09 -28.95 12.68
C PRO A 140 -11.37 -28.66 13.47
N GLU A 141 -11.97 -29.70 14.06
CA GLU A 141 -13.22 -29.59 14.85
C GLU A 141 -12.95 -28.98 16.24
N GLU A 142 -11.87 -29.40 16.92
CA GLU A 142 -11.47 -28.87 18.23
C GLU A 142 -11.03 -27.39 18.16
N SER A 143 -10.53 -26.95 16.99
CA SER A 143 -10.17 -25.56 16.75
C SER A 143 -11.38 -24.62 16.78
N GLU A 144 -12.55 -25.09 16.35
CA GLU A 144 -13.80 -24.33 16.35
C GLU A 144 -14.29 -24.10 17.78
N GLU A 145 -14.27 -25.15 18.61
CA GLU A 145 -14.61 -25.05 20.04
C GLU A 145 -13.68 -24.08 20.80
N ILE A 146 -12.38 -24.05 20.47
CA ILE A 146 -11.42 -23.11 21.07
C ILE A 146 -11.74 -21.68 20.66
N ILE A 147 -12.08 -21.44 19.40
CA ILE A 147 -12.48 -20.12 18.91
C ILE A 147 -13.75 -19.66 19.64
N ASP A 148 -14.74 -20.53 19.76
CA ASP A 148 -15.99 -20.23 20.48
C ASP A 148 -15.75 -19.95 21.96
N GLY A 149 -14.88 -20.72 22.61
CA GLY A 149 -14.46 -20.47 23.99
C GLY A 149 -13.80 -19.10 24.19
N ILE A 150 -12.97 -18.66 23.23
CA ILE A 150 -12.36 -17.32 23.25
C ILE A 150 -13.42 -16.24 23.06
N VAL A 151 -14.37 -16.43 22.14
CA VAL A 151 -15.47 -15.49 21.93
C VAL A 151 -16.34 -15.38 23.20
N ALA A 152 -16.66 -16.50 23.84
CA ALA A 152 -17.38 -16.52 25.11
C ALA A 152 -16.61 -15.80 26.22
N PHE A 153 -15.29 -16.01 26.31
CA PHE A 153 -14.44 -15.33 27.29
C PHE A 153 -14.37 -13.82 27.04
N ILE A 154 -14.28 -13.37 25.79
CA ILE A 154 -14.35 -11.94 25.43
C ILE A 154 -15.73 -11.37 25.77
N GLY A 155 -16.80 -12.12 25.52
CA GLY A 155 -18.16 -11.76 25.92
C GLY A 155 -18.29 -11.59 27.44
N LEU A 156 -17.70 -12.50 28.21
CA LEU A 156 -17.63 -12.40 29.67
C LEU A 156 -16.82 -11.16 30.09
N ALA A 157 -15.65 -10.93 29.49
CA ALA A 157 -14.84 -9.75 29.79
C ALA A 157 -15.60 -8.44 29.52
N LYS A 158 -16.40 -8.39 28.44
CA LYS A 158 -17.29 -7.26 28.15
C LYS A 158 -18.36 -7.09 29.22
N THR A 159 -19.01 -8.17 29.65
CA THR A 159 -20.02 -8.14 30.71
C THR A 159 -19.44 -7.72 32.06
N LEU A 160 -18.25 -8.20 32.41
CA LEU A 160 -17.54 -7.78 33.62
C LEU A 160 -17.01 -6.34 33.56
N SER A 161 -16.83 -5.80 32.35
CA SER A 161 -16.48 -4.39 32.13
C SER A 161 -17.70 -3.46 32.16
N ASP A 162 -18.93 -3.97 32.32
CA ASP A 162 -20.10 -3.14 32.52
C ASP A 162 -19.93 -2.29 33.80
N PRO A 163 -20.25 -0.97 33.76
CA PRO A 163 -20.08 -0.09 34.91
C PRO A 163 -20.69 -0.62 36.21
N LYS A 164 -21.85 -1.29 36.15
CA LYS A 164 -22.52 -1.85 37.33
C LYS A 164 -21.78 -3.08 37.87
N ALA A 165 -21.26 -3.93 36.98
CA ALA A 165 -20.47 -5.10 37.37
C ALA A 165 -19.15 -4.69 38.02
N VAL A 166 -18.44 -3.73 37.41
CA VAL A 166 -17.20 -3.15 37.96
C VAL A 166 -17.46 -2.52 39.33
N GLU A 167 -18.54 -1.74 39.48
CA GLU A 167 -18.89 -1.11 40.75
C GLU A 167 -19.20 -2.15 41.83
N PHE A 168 -19.99 -3.17 41.51
CA PHE A 168 -20.28 -4.27 42.44
C PHE A 168 -19.01 -5.01 42.87
N LEU A 169 -18.16 -5.39 41.92
CA LEU A 169 -16.90 -6.09 42.20
C LEU A 169 -15.93 -5.24 43.03
N THR A 170 -15.85 -3.94 42.75
CA THR A 170 -15.02 -3.00 43.50
C THR A 170 -15.50 -2.88 44.95
N ARG A 171 -16.82 -2.76 45.15
CA ARG A 171 -17.42 -2.69 46.50
C ARG A 171 -17.22 -4.01 47.27
N ALA A 172 -17.40 -5.15 46.61
CA ALA A 172 -17.19 -6.48 47.19
C ALA A 172 -15.72 -6.71 47.58
N ALA A 173 -14.78 -6.32 46.73
CA ALA A 173 -13.34 -6.44 46.99
C ALA A 173 -12.86 -5.54 48.15
N ALA A 174 -13.61 -4.48 48.47
CA ALA A 174 -13.30 -3.60 49.60
C ALA A 174 -13.83 -4.13 50.96
N LEU A 175 -14.74 -5.13 50.96
CA LEU A 175 -15.32 -5.69 52.18
C LEU A 175 -14.29 -6.20 53.21
N PRO A 176 -13.22 -6.92 52.82
CA PRO A 176 -12.21 -7.36 53.79
C PRO A 176 -11.46 -6.21 54.47
N GLY A 177 -11.40 -5.03 53.84
CA GLY A 177 -10.81 -3.82 54.44
C GLY A 177 -11.75 -3.05 55.37
N MET A 178 -13.04 -3.38 55.35
CA MET A 178 -14.08 -2.75 56.20
C MET A 178 -14.46 -3.61 57.41
N VAL A 179 -13.98 -4.86 57.48
CA VAL A 179 -14.32 -5.80 58.53
C VAL A 179 -13.02 -6.34 59.13
N ASP A 180 -12.84 -6.14 60.44
CA ASP A 180 -11.74 -6.76 61.17
C ASP A 180 -12.07 -8.25 61.42
N LEU A 181 -11.66 -9.08 60.47
CA LEU A 181 -11.89 -10.54 60.50
C LEU A 181 -11.05 -11.24 61.56
N ASP A 182 -9.93 -10.64 61.98
CA ASP A 182 -9.00 -11.23 62.95
C ASP A 182 -9.48 -11.02 64.40
N ASN A 183 -10.21 -9.93 64.67
CA ASN A 183 -10.71 -9.59 66.01
C ASN A 183 -12.24 -9.65 66.14
N ALA A 184 -12.93 -10.39 65.28
CA ALA A 184 -14.39 -10.48 65.34
C ALA A 184 -14.89 -11.00 66.71
N PRO A 185 -15.70 -10.22 67.46
CA PRO A 185 -16.15 -10.61 68.79
C PRO A 185 -17.12 -11.79 68.72
N LYS A 186 -16.95 -12.75 69.64
CA LYS A 186 -17.88 -13.89 69.77
C LYS A 186 -19.26 -13.39 70.21
N VAL A 187 -20.26 -13.52 69.34
CA VAL A 187 -21.65 -13.20 69.66
C VAL A 187 -22.36 -14.43 70.26
N GLY A 188 -22.88 -14.30 71.48
CA GLY A 188 -23.70 -15.33 72.12
C GLY A 188 -25.14 -15.38 71.58
N PRO A 189 -25.98 -16.34 72.01
CA PRO A 189 -27.35 -16.51 71.49
C PRO A 189 -28.22 -15.25 71.59
N ALA A 190 -28.12 -14.52 72.70
CA ALA A 190 -28.81 -13.24 72.89
C ALA A 190 -28.23 -12.11 72.00
N GLY A 191 -26.91 -12.12 71.79
CA GLY A 191 -26.22 -11.18 70.90
C GLY A 191 -26.54 -11.41 69.43
N LEU A 192 -26.69 -12.67 69.02
CA LEU A 192 -27.18 -13.05 67.68
C LEU A 192 -28.61 -12.56 67.46
N ALA A 193 -29.49 -12.75 68.44
CA ALA A 193 -30.87 -12.26 68.37
C ALA A 193 -30.90 -10.73 68.25
N MET A 194 -30.11 -10.02 69.07
CA MET A 194 -30.07 -8.56 69.03
C MET A 194 -29.40 -8.00 67.78
N ALA A 195 -28.30 -8.61 67.31
CA ALA A 195 -27.62 -8.24 66.07
C ALA A 195 -28.51 -8.46 64.83
N SER A 196 -29.38 -9.46 64.86
CA SER A 196 -30.37 -9.72 63.80
C SER A 196 -31.41 -8.59 63.64
N PHE A 197 -31.59 -7.76 64.67
CA PHE A 197 -32.48 -6.58 64.62
C PHE A 197 -31.75 -5.26 64.33
N SER A 198 -30.43 -5.26 64.16
CA SER A 198 -29.70 -4.07 63.71
C SER A 198 -30.12 -3.67 62.29
N ASP A 199 -30.07 -2.37 61.99
CA ASP A 199 -30.50 -1.87 60.68
C ASP A 199 -29.52 -2.30 59.59
N GLU A 200 -28.22 -2.40 59.90
CA GLU A 200 -27.18 -2.91 59.00
C GLU A 200 -27.42 -4.38 58.61
N MET A 201 -27.83 -5.23 59.56
CA MET A 201 -28.12 -6.64 59.29
C MET A 201 -29.41 -6.81 58.47
N LYS A 202 -30.43 -5.98 58.73
CA LYS A 202 -31.67 -5.97 57.93
C LYS A 202 -31.40 -5.53 56.49
N GLU A 203 -30.59 -4.50 56.29
CA GLU A 203 -30.18 -4.03 54.96
C GLU A 203 -29.37 -5.11 54.23
N GLY A 204 -28.40 -5.73 54.89
CA GLY A 204 -27.61 -6.84 54.32
C GLY A 204 -28.47 -8.04 53.93
N LEU A 205 -29.40 -8.47 54.80
CA LEU A 205 -30.36 -9.53 54.50
C LEU A 205 -31.30 -9.14 53.34
N GLY A 206 -31.70 -7.87 53.26
CA GLY A 206 -32.48 -7.34 52.13
C GLY A 206 -31.75 -7.49 50.80
N VAL A 207 -30.46 -7.13 50.75
CA VAL A 207 -29.61 -7.31 49.58
C VAL A 207 -29.47 -8.79 49.22
N VAL A 208 -29.25 -9.68 50.19
CA VAL A 208 -29.16 -11.13 49.95
C VAL A 208 -30.47 -11.68 49.39
N VAL A 209 -31.61 -11.23 49.89
CA VAL A 209 -32.93 -11.62 49.37
C VAL A 209 -33.14 -11.13 47.93
N GLU A 210 -32.77 -9.90 47.61
CA GLU A 210 -32.85 -9.39 46.24
C GLU A 210 -31.92 -10.13 45.27
N LEU A 211 -30.67 -10.40 45.69
CA LEU A 211 -29.74 -11.23 44.91
C LEU A 211 -30.30 -12.64 44.70
N THR A 212 -30.91 -13.24 45.72
CA THR A 212 -31.55 -14.56 45.63
C THR A 212 -32.74 -14.54 44.66
N LYS A 213 -33.57 -13.49 44.69
CA LYS A 213 -34.67 -13.28 43.74
C LYS A 213 -34.15 -13.10 42.31
N ALA A 214 -33.06 -12.35 42.12
CA ALA A 214 -32.44 -12.16 40.82
C ALA A 214 -31.86 -13.47 40.27
N LEU A 215 -31.20 -14.29 41.10
CA LEU A 215 -30.75 -15.63 40.73
C LEU A 215 -31.94 -16.53 40.31
N GLY A 216 -33.09 -16.40 40.97
CA GLY A 216 -34.31 -17.10 40.59
C GLY A 216 -34.80 -16.77 39.17
N LYS A 217 -34.61 -15.52 38.70
CA LYS A 217 -35.00 -15.08 37.36
C LYS A 217 -34.10 -15.62 36.24
N LEU A 218 -32.86 -16.00 36.56
CA LEU A 218 -31.96 -16.63 35.57
C LEU A 218 -32.45 -18.01 35.14
N LYS A 219 -33.19 -18.71 36.00
CA LYS A 219 -33.79 -20.01 35.66
C LYS A 219 -34.93 -19.91 34.63
N GLU A 220 -35.59 -18.75 34.53
CA GLU A 220 -36.67 -18.52 33.56
C GLU A 220 -36.16 -18.20 32.15
N THR A 221 -34.87 -17.87 32.00
CA THR A 221 -34.28 -17.45 30.72
C THR A 221 -33.63 -18.58 29.91
N GLU A 222 -33.48 -19.79 30.46
CA GLU A 222 -33.01 -20.99 29.75
C GLU A 222 -34.17 -21.83 29.14
N GLY A 223 -35.40 -21.28 29.10
CA GLY A 223 -36.62 -21.99 28.74
C GLY A 223 -37.44 -21.41 27.58
N GLU A 224 -36.84 -20.64 26.66
CA GLU A 224 -37.42 -20.28 25.36
C GLU A 224 -36.49 -20.62 24.19
#